data_AF-A0A4R0GNV2-F1
#
_entry.id   AF-A0A4R0GNV2-F1
#
_cell.length_a   1.000
_cell.length_b   1.000
_cell.length_c   1.000
_cell.angle_alpha   90.00
_cell.angle_beta   90.00
_cell.angle_gamma   90.00
#
_symmetry.space_group_name_H-M   'P 1'
#
loop_
_entity.id
_entity.type
_entity.pdbx_description
1 polymer ?
#
loop_
_entity_poly.entity_id
_entity_poly.type
_entity_poly.pdbx_seq_one_letter_code
_entity_poly.pdbx_strand_id
1 'polypeptide(L)'
;MNETDRLRAAIRATEPEGWGQFDVEAIMREGRRLRYRRRAVAGAGVMLSVAVAAVGVLVVLRQPGPVEPGVPPVVTATATTPGAGSTVDPTGPPEKPALGEVLGTGIWYGGDERVFYFVPVEVPRAAGVTIGLVAGRRSPDGRLTADFLLNDFEGSDRRPGFHQIGYEPSAVVVPADPVPTFGYFVGPAARIVGSVGKRPVAAQLSRWSEDSDVVIFWFHPKSLPPGQRLDGILAWDAQDRQL
;
A
#
# COMPACT_ATOMS: atom_id res chain seq x y z
N MET A 1 -48.76 28.69 11.83
CA MET A 1 -47.59 27.77 11.73
C MET A 1 -46.34 28.62 11.69
N ASN A 2 -45.38 28.36 12.57
CA ASN A 2 -44.17 29.18 12.71
C ASN A 2 -43.06 28.66 11.77
N GLU A 3 -42.08 29.52 11.42
CA GLU A 3 -40.93 29.19 10.54
C GLU A 3 -40.17 27.95 11.06
N THR A 4 -40.06 27.84 12.38
CA THR A 4 -39.46 26.72 13.10
C THR A 4 -40.23 25.42 12.95
N ASP A 5 -41.55 25.47 12.80
CA ASP A 5 -42.38 24.29 12.54
C ASP A 5 -42.22 23.81 11.09
N ARG A 6 -42.08 24.73 10.13
CA ARG A 6 -41.76 24.40 8.74
C ARG A 6 -40.39 23.77 8.60
N LEU A 7 -39.38 24.31 9.29
CA LEU A 7 -38.03 23.73 9.29
C LEU A 7 -38.03 22.33 9.91
N ARG A 8 -38.74 22.14 11.03
CA ARG A 8 -38.85 20.83 11.69
C ARG A 8 -39.62 19.81 10.83
N ALA A 9 -40.61 20.24 10.06
CA ALA A 9 -41.32 19.41 9.10
C ALA A 9 -40.45 19.04 7.88
N ALA A 10 -39.64 19.98 7.37
CA ALA A 10 -38.72 19.73 6.25
C ALA A 10 -37.60 18.76 6.63
N ILE A 11 -37.08 18.82 7.87
CA ILE A 11 -36.08 17.87 8.37
C ILE A 11 -36.67 16.46 8.48
N ARG A 12 -37.89 16.29 9.01
CA ARG A 12 -38.53 14.97 9.05
C ARG A 12 -38.91 14.43 7.67
N ALA A 13 -39.23 15.30 6.72
CA ALA A 13 -39.56 14.88 5.35
C ALA A 13 -38.35 14.35 4.56
N THR A 14 -37.12 14.58 5.04
CA THR A 14 -35.88 14.09 4.42
C THR A 14 -35.30 12.86 5.12
N GLU A 15 -35.91 12.37 6.20
CA GLU A 15 -35.59 11.06 6.74
C GLU A 15 -36.23 9.98 5.85
N PRO A 16 -35.46 9.13 5.15
CA PRO A 16 -36.02 7.99 4.47
C PRO A 16 -36.58 7.02 5.52
N GLU A 17 -37.91 6.96 5.61
CA GLU A 17 -38.60 5.88 6.31
C GLU A 17 -38.19 4.55 5.66
N GLY A 18 -37.56 3.68 6.45
CA GLY A 18 -37.22 2.33 6.02
C GLY A 18 -35.76 2.14 5.63
N TRP A 19 -34.87 2.21 6.62
CA TRP A 19 -33.73 1.28 6.63
C TRP A 19 -34.26 -0.12 6.97
N GLY A 20 -35.04 -0.66 6.03
CA GLY A 20 -35.41 -2.06 6.02
C GLY A 20 -34.11 -2.87 5.99
N GLN A 21 -33.94 -3.66 7.04
CA GLN A 21 -32.92 -4.68 7.24
C GLN A 21 -32.23 -5.06 5.93
N PHE A 22 -30.94 -4.75 5.82
CA PHE A 22 -30.12 -5.15 4.67
C PHE A 22 -30.41 -6.61 4.34
N ASP A 23 -30.97 -6.86 3.16
CA ASP A 23 -31.19 -8.23 2.68
C ASP A 23 -29.83 -8.80 2.28
N VAL A 24 -29.12 -9.29 3.30
CA VAL A 24 -27.82 -9.95 3.16
C VAL A 24 -27.91 -11.12 2.18
N GLU A 25 -29.08 -11.75 2.08
CA GLU A 25 -29.29 -12.88 1.20
C GLU A 25 -29.37 -12.45 -0.27
N ALA A 26 -30.08 -11.35 -0.57
CA ALA A 26 -30.07 -10.72 -1.88
C ALA A 26 -28.66 -10.25 -2.29
N ILE A 27 -27.92 -9.61 -1.39
CA ILE A 27 -26.55 -9.15 -1.63
C ILE A 27 -25.61 -10.34 -1.89
N MET A 28 -25.73 -11.42 -1.10
CA MET A 28 -24.91 -12.62 -1.26
C MET A 28 -25.27 -13.42 -2.53
N ARG A 29 -26.52 -13.35 -2.99
CA ARG A 29 -26.97 -13.94 -4.25
C ARG A 29 -26.41 -13.18 -5.45
N GLU A 30 -26.48 -11.84 -5.43
CA GLU A 30 -25.88 -10.97 -6.47
C GLU A 30 -24.36 -11.18 -6.54
N GLY A 31 -23.69 -11.23 -5.38
CA GLY A 31 -22.24 -11.47 -5.28
C GLY A 31 -21.81 -12.88 -5.72
N ARG A 32 -22.67 -13.90 -5.57
CA ARG A 32 -22.41 -15.25 -6.12
C ARG A 32 -22.52 -15.27 -7.63
N ARG A 33 -23.54 -14.62 -8.19
CA ARG A 33 -23.75 -14.53 -9.65
C ARG A 33 -22.57 -13.86 -10.36
N LEU A 34 -22.00 -12.81 -9.78
CA LEU A 34 -20.79 -12.15 -10.30
C LEU A 34 -19.55 -13.05 -10.27
N ARG A 35 -19.36 -13.84 -9.19
CA ARG A 35 -18.26 -14.82 -9.10
C ARG A 35 -18.40 -15.95 -10.11
N TYR A 36 -19.61 -16.44 -10.34
CA TYR A 36 -19.86 -17.45 -11.36
C TYR A 36 -19.61 -16.92 -12.77
N ARG A 37 -20.03 -15.68 -13.09
CA ARG A 37 -19.70 -15.06 -14.40
C ARG A 37 -18.21 -14.87 -14.59
N ARG A 38 -17.47 -14.43 -13.57
CA ARG A 38 -16.01 -14.28 -13.63
C ARG A 38 -15.29 -15.62 -13.82
N ARG A 39 -15.77 -16.70 -13.19
CA ARG A 39 -15.22 -18.05 -13.38
C ARG A 39 -15.56 -18.65 -14.74
N ALA A 40 -16.73 -18.35 -15.31
CA ALA A 40 -17.10 -18.78 -16.65
C ALA A 40 -16.28 -18.09 -17.75
N VAL A 41 -15.82 -16.85 -17.53
CA VAL A 41 -14.96 -16.11 -18.48
C VAL A 41 -13.47 -16.51 -18.36
N ALA A 42 -13.04 -17.03 -17.20
CA ALA A 42 -11.67 -17.52 -16.99
C ALA A 42 -11.48 -19.03 -17.24
N GLY A 43 -12.53 -19.75 -17.68
CA GLY A 43 -12.57 -21.21 -17.78
C GLY A 43 -12.67 -21.78 -19.20
N ALA A 44 -12.26 -21.03 -20.24
CA ALA A 44 -12.12 -21.55 -21.60
C ALA A 44 -10.66 -21.88 -21.88
N GLY A 45 -10.15 -22.94 -21.25
CA GLY A 45 -8.80 -23.42 -21.51
C GLY A 45 -8.42 -24.56 -20.57
N VAL A 46 -8.30 -25.75 -21.16
CA VAL A 46 -7.65 -26.97 -20.63
C VAL A 46 -8.63 -28.10 -20.25
N MET A 47 -8.96 -28.87 -21.28
CA MET A 47 -9.22 -30.33 -21.31
C MET A 47 -8.60 -30.74 -22.66
N LEU A 48 -7.65 -31.64 -22.85
CA LEU A 48 -7.23 -32.95 -22.31
C LEU A 48 -5.68 -32.99 -22.48
N SER A 49 -4.86 -33.73 -21.73
CA SER A 49 -4.74 -35.20 -21.81
C SER A 49 -3.86 -35.72 -20.67
N VAL A 50 -4.32 -36.78 -20.01
CA VAL A 50 -3.55 -37.63 -19.10
C VAL A 50 -2.74 -38.64 -19.92
N ALA A 51 -1.45 -38.80 -19.63
CA ALA A 51 -0.72 -40.03 -19.93
C ALA A 51 0.34 -40.30 -18.85
N VAL A 52 0.22 -41.49 -18.27
CA VAL A 52 0.96 -42.07 -17.15
C VAL A 52 2.30 -42.65 -17.63
N ALA A 53 3.36 -42.48 -16.85
CA ALA A 53 4.45 -43.47 -16.78
C ALA A 53 5.16 -43.37 -15.41
N ALA A 54 5.10 -44.49 -14.68
CA ALA A 54 5.70 -44.71 -13.37
C ALA A 54 7.11 -45.32 -13.47
N VAL A 55 7.73 -45.49 -12.29
CA VAL A 55 8.92 -46.32 -11.94
C VAL A 55 10.25 -45.54 -11.97
N GLY A 56 11.07 -45.47 -10.90
CA GLY A 56 10.97 -46.08 -9.57
C GLY A 56 12.19 -45.84 -8.66
N VAL A 57 12.15 -46.51 -7.49
CA VAL A 57 13.26 -47.03 -6.64
C VAL A 57 14.06 -46.00 -5.79
N LEU A 58 13.79 -45.85 -4.47
CA LEU A 58 14.36 -46.54 -3.26
C LEU A 58 15.71 -45.87 -2.81
N VAL A 59 15.90 -45.28 -1.60
CA VAL A 59 16.27 -45.94 -0.30
C VAL A 59 16.70 -44.88 0.78
N VAL A 60 16.07 -44.91 1.99
CA VAL A 60 16.69 -45.00 3.37
C VAL A 60 17.50 -43.79 3.94
N LEU A 61 17.50 -43.35 5.22
CA LEU A 61 16.94 -43.70 6.56
C LEU A 61 17.12 -42.52 7.56
N ARG A 62 16.38 -42.57 8.69
CA ARG A 62 16.67 -42.11 10.09
C ARG A 62 15.81 -40.96 10.70
N GLN A 63 15.02 -41.34 11.70
CA GLN A 63 14.42 -40.56 12.83
C GLN A 63 15.28 -40.80 14.12
N PRO A 64 14.94 -40.30 15.35
CA PRO A 64 14.24 -39.08 15.83
C PRO A 64 15.00 -38.35 16.98
N GLY A 65 14.47 -37.22 17.49
CA GLY A 65 14.87 -36.64 18.79
C GLY A 65 14.07 -35.39 19.19
N PRO A 66 13.30 -35.39 20.31
CA PRO A 66 12.46 -34.27 20.77
C PRO A 66 12.98 -33.60 22.05
N VAL A 67 12.92 -32.26 22.16
CA VAL A 67 12.82 -31.48 23.42
C VAL A 67 12.12 -30.13 23.16
N GLU A 68 10.96 -29.94 23.79
CA GLU A 68 10.16 -28.70 24.02
C GLU A 68 10.77 -27.88 25.21
N PRO A 69 10.20 -26.77 25.75
CA PRO A 69 9.16 -25.81 25.30
C PRO A 69 9.55 -24.32 25.57
N GLY A 70 8.77 -23.33 25.08
CA GLY A 70 8.76 -22.00 25.73
C GLY A 70 8.50 -20.71 24.93
N VAL A 71 7.31 -20.58 24.33
CA VAL A 71 6.42 -19.37 24.30
C VAL A 71 6.79 -18.09 23.47
N PRO A 72 5.78 -17.42 22.83
CA PRO A 72 5.85 -16.44 21.72
C PRO A 72 5.70 -14.95 22.19
N PRO A 73 5.54 -13.90 21.31
CA PRO A 73 5.17 -13.91 19.89
C PRO A 73 6.15 -13.25 18.91
N VAL A 74 6.20 -13.89 17.75
CA VAL A 74 6.64 -13.34 16.46
C VAL A 74 5.56 -12.36 15.98
N VAL A 75 5.92 -11.10 15.76
CA VAL A 75 5.08 -10.19 14.97
C VAL A 75 5.45 -10.38 13.50
N THR A 76 5.01 -11.49 12.91
CA THR A 76 4.90 -11.57 11.46
C THR A 76 3.69 -10.73 11.12
N ALA A 77 3.90 -9.54 10.56
CA ALA A 77 2.83 -8.81 9.91
C ALA A 77 2.38 -9.65 8.71
N THR A 78 1.44 -10.56 8.94
CA THR A 78 0.60 -11.09 7.88
C THR A 78 -0.11 -9.88 7.31
N ALA A 79 0.01 -9.66 6.02
CA ALA A 79 -0.69 -8.59 5.32
C ALA A 79 -2.22 -8.85 5.40
N THR A 80 -2.83 -8.50 6.53
CA THR A 80 -4.25 -8.22 6.63
C THR A 80 -4.48 -6.95 5.84
N THR A 81 -5.09 -7.10 4.66
CA THR A 81 -5.62 -6.04 3.81
C THR A 81 -6.30 -4.94 4.66
N PRO A 82 -5.72 -3.73 4.77
CA PRO A 82 -6.50 -2.54 5.05
C PRO A 82 -7.03 -2.01 3.71
N GLY A 83 -8.30 -1.64 3.68
CA GLY A 83 -8.94 -1.08 2.51
C GLY A 83 -8.13 0.08 1.95
N ALA A 84 -7.91 0.05 0.63
CA ALA A 84 -7.30 1.13 -0.12
C ALA A 84 -8.13 2.42 0.07
N GLY A 85 -7.68 3.28 0.97
CA GLY A 85 -7.98 4.71 0.93
C GLY A 85 -6.99 5.41 0.01
N SER A 86 -6.82 4.92 -1.22
CA SER A 86 -6.09 5.67 -2.24
C SER A 86 -7.09 6.63 -2.87
N THR A 87 -7.09 7.88 -2.42
CA THR A 87 -7.86 8.94 -3.06
C THR A 87 -7.19 9.25 -4.38
N VAL A 88 -7.61 8.55 -5.45
CA VAL A 88 -7.36 9.00 -6.82
C VAL A 88 -8.39 10.08 -7.08
N ASP A 89 -8.00 11.34 -6.95
CA ASP A 89 -8.80 12.46 -7.43
C ASP A 89 -7.95 13.34 -8.36
N PRO A 90 -8.13 13.25 -9.69
CA PRO A 90 -7.44 14.07 -10.64
C PRO A 90 -8.21 15.40 -10.81
N THR A 91 -8.19 16.25 -9.78
CA THR A 91 -8.59 17.67 -9.89
C THR A 91 -7.81 18.46 -8.84
N GLY A 92 -6.68 19.04 -9.25
CA GLY A 92 -5.67 19.62 -8.36
C GLY A 92 -6.19 20.79 -7.49
N PRO A 93 -6.11 20.70 -6.15
CA PRO A 93 -6.10 21.85 -5.25
C PRO A 93 -4.74 22.58 -5.34
N PRO A 94 -4.60 23.81 -4.81
CA PRO A 94 -3.31 24.51 -4.81
C PRO A 94 -2.21 23.60 -4.27
N GLU A 95 -1.12 23.45 -5.03
CA GLU A 95 0.05 22.67 -4.61
C GLU A 95 0.53 23.22 -3.28
N LYS A 96 0.24 22.48 -2.20
CA LYS A 96 0.79 22.80 -0.89
C LYS A 96 2.31 22.75 -1.02
N PRO A 97 3.03 23.73 -0.48
CA PRO A 97 4.48 23.76 -0.61
C PRO A 97 5.08 22.50 0.03
N ALA A 98 6.15 22.00 -0.57
CA ALA A 98 6.93 20.91 0.00
C ALA A 98 7.48 21.32 1.37
N LEU A 99 7.44 20.39 2.32
CA LEU A 99 8.10 20.51 3.61
C LEU A 99 9.52 19.99 3.48
N GLY A 100 10.48 20.89 3.57
CA GLY A 100 11.90 20.59 3.42
C GLY A 100 12.34 20.34 1.98
N GLU A 101 13.41 19.58 1.82
CA GLU A 101 14.01 19.31 0.51
C GLU A 101 13.18 18.31 -0.31
N VAL A 102 13.10 18.58 -1.62
CA VAL A 102 12.52 17.64 -2.59
C VAL A 102 13.57 16.62 -2.99
N LEU A 103 13.31 15.36 -2.66
CA LEU A 103 14.21 14.25 -2.93
C LEU A 103 14.15 13.82 -4.39
N GLY A 104 15.25 13.98 -5.11
CA GLY A 104 15.47 13.36 -6.42
C GLY A 104 15.78 11.88 -6.29
N THR A 105 15.06 11.03 -7.04
CA THR A 105 15.25 9.58 -7.00
C THR A 105 16.24 9.08 -8.06
N GLY A 106 16.54 9.90 -9.07
CA GLY A 106 17.27 9.50 -10.27
C GLY A 106 16.49 8.57 -11.21
N ILE A 107 15.19 8.35 -10.97
CA ILE A 107 14.30 7.60 -11.87
C ILE A 107 13.66 8.61 -12.83
N TRP A 108 13.91 8.45 -14.12
CA TRP A 108 13.46 9.38 -15.17
C TRP A 108 12.43 8.73 -16.08
N TYR A 109 11.38 9.49 -16.42
CA TYR A 109 10.36 9.14 -17.40
C TYR A 109 10.27 10.25 -18.45
N GLY A 110 10.98 10.07 -19.57
CA GLY A 110 11.17 11.15 -20.52
C GLY A 110 12.02 12.28 -19.91
N GLY A 111 11.50 13.49 -19.90
CA GLY A 111 12.16 14.65 -19.29
C GLY A 111 11.90 14.81 -17.79
N ASP A 112 10.92 14.10 -17.24
CA ASP A 112 10.51 14.28 -15.85
C ASP A 112 11.23 13.28 -14.94
N GLU A 113 11.68 13.76 -13.79
CA GLU A 113 12.23 12.92 -12.73
C GLU A 113 11.15 12.56 -11.71
N ARG A 114 11.10 11.30 -11.28
CA ARG A 114 10.34 10.89 -10.11
C ARG A 114 10.98 11.49 -8.86
N VAL A 115 10.19 12.18 -8.06
CA VAL A 115 10.63 12.80 -6.80
C VAL A 115 9.74 12.41 -5.64
N PHE A 116 10.29 12.53 -4.44
CA PHE A 116 9.53 12.41 -3.19
C PHE A 116 9.65 13.66 -2.35
N TYR A 117 8.57 14.08 -1.72
CA TYR A 117 8.57 15.21 -0.79
C TYR A 117 7.38 15.11 0.16
N PHE A 118 7.51 15.69 1.35
CA PHE A 118 6.39 15.78 2.27
C PHE A 118 5.57 17.05 2.01
N VAL A 119 4.28 17.00 2.28
CA VAL A 119 3.37 18.16 2.29
C VAL A 119 2.54 18.16 3.56
N PRO A 120 2.05 19.32 4.04
CA PRO A 120 1.15 19.32 5.18
C PRO A 120 -0.21 18.70 4.81
N VAL A 121 -0.74 17.86 5.68
CA VAL A 121 -2.09 17.28 5.54
C VAL A 121 -2.90 17.53 6.81
N GLU A 122 -4.21 17.50 6.65
CA GLU A 122 -5.15 17.57 7.75
C GLU A 122 -6.08 16.37 7.61
N VAL A 123 -6.04 15.46 8.59
CA VAL A 123 -6.86 14.25 8.58
C VAL A 123 -7.95 14.38 9.64
N PRO A 124 -9.24 14.41 9.26
CA PRO A 124 -10.33 14.43 10.22
C PRO A 124 -10.21 13.25 11.20
N ARG A 125 -10.30 13.54 12.51
CA ARG A 125 -10.21 12.56 13.61
C ARG A 125 -8.82 11.92 13.82
N ALA A 126 -7.79 12.38 13.11
CA ALA A 126 -6.41 11.96 13.32
C ALA A 126 -5.47 13.19 13.33
N ALA A 127 -5.64 14.06 14.33
CA ALA A 127 -4.87 15.30 14.45
C ALA A 127 -3.35 15.10 14.63
N GLY A 128 -2.91 13.88 14.95
CA GLY A 128 -1.50 13.50 14.97
C GLY A 128 -0.91 13.22 13.58
N VAL A 129 -1.73 13.22 12.53
CA VAL A 129 -1.29 13.11 11.14
C VAL A 129 -1.31 14.50 10.53
N THR A 130 -0.12 15.03 10.32
CA THR A 130 0.20 16.39 9.90
C THR A 130 0.96 16.45 8.58
N ILE A 131 1.56 15.34 8.14
CA ILE A 131 2.24 15.23 6.85
C ILE A 131 1.66 14.13 5.97
N GLY A 132 1.86 14.28 4.67
CA GLY A 132 1.76 13.19 3.71
C GLY A 132 2.98 13.17 2.80
N LEU A 133 3.44 11.97 2.45
CA LEU A 133 4.50 11.73 1.48
C LEU A 133 3.92 11.73 0.07
N VAL A 134 4.42 12.63 -0.77
CA VAL A 134 4.05 12.71 -2.18
C VAL A 134 5.06 11.94 -3.02
N ALA A 135 4.58 11.08 -3.92
CA ALA A 135 5.30 10.69 -5.11
C ALA A 135 4.88 11.62 -6.25
N GLY A 136 5.83 12.44 -6.71
CA GLY A 136 5.58 13.45 -7.73
C GLY A 136 6.57 13.35 -8.88
N ARG A 137 6.43 14.27 -9.83
CA ARG A 137 7.36 14.49 -10.92
C ARG A 137 7.98 15.87 -10.80
N ARG A 138 9.24 15.98 -11.20
CA ARG A 138 9.94 17.24 -11.40
C ARG A 138 10.30 17.36 -12.88
N SER A 139 9.72 18.33 -13.57
CA SER A 139 10.07 18.61 -14.96
C SER A 139 11.42 19.33 -15.08
N PRO A 140 12.01 19.41 -16.29
CA PRO A 140 13.33 20.05 -16.49
C PRO A 140 13.40 21.53 -16.08
N ASP A 141 12.26 22.22 -16.06
CA ASP A 141 12.12 23.61 -15.58
C ASP A 141 11.98 23.72 -14.05
N GLY A 142 12.01 22.60 -13.33
CA GLY A 142 11.91 22.52 -11.88
C GLY A 142 10.48 22.49 -11.33
N ARG A 143 9.44 22.53 -12.18
CA ARG A 143 8.05 22.47 -11.72
C ARG A 143 7.73 21.08 -11.16
N LEU A 144 7.02 21.07 -10.04
CA LEU A 144 6.54 19.84 -9.41
C LEU A 144 5.15 19.48 -9.92
N THR A 145 4.81 18.20 -9.85
CA THR A 145 3.45 17.70 -10.07
C THR A 145 3.25 16.51 -9.15
N ALA A 146 2.19 16.53 -8.34
CA ALA A 146 1.85 15.41 -7.47
C ALA A 146 1.09 14.33 -8.26
N ASP A 147 1.59 13.10 -8.25
CA ASP A 147 0.89 11.96 -8.87
C ASP A 147 0.22 11.08 -7.80
N PHE A 148 0.84 10.95 -6.61
CA PHE A 148 0.33 10.14 -5.52
C PHE A 148 0.62 10.81 -4.17
N LEU A 149 -0.37 10.84 -3.27
CA LEU A 149 -0.22 11.29 -1.89
C LEU A 149 -0.48 10.13 -0.93
N LEU A 150 0.43 9.94 0.04
CA LEU A 150 0.40 8.88 1.01
C LEU A 150 0.45 9.47 2.42
N ASN A 151 -0.56 9.21 3.24
CA ASN A 151 -0.58 9.63 4.63
C ASN A 151 -1.24 8.57 5.50
N ASP A 152 -0.89 8.55 6.79
CA ASP A 152 -1.63 7.78 7.78
C ASP A 152 -3.06 8.33 7.93
N PHE A 153 -4.00 7.48 8.35
CA PHE A 153 -5.40 7.88 8.56
C PHE A 153 -5.81 7.87 10.04
N GLU A 154 -4.92 7.40 10.91
CA GLU A 154 -5.13 7.30 12.35
C GLU A 154 -3.80 7.46 13.10
N GLY A 155 -3.87 7.73 14.41
CA GLY A 155 -2.69 7.85 15.25
C GLY A 155 -1.83 9.08 14.93
N SER A 156 -0.52 8.86 14.82
CA SER A 156 0.47 9.90 14.54
C SER A 156 1.39 9.49 13.39
N ASP A 157 1.70 10.44 12.52
CA ASP A 157 2.67 10.31 11.41
C ASP A 157 4.14 10.22 11.86
N ARG A 158 4.39 10.30 13.17
CA ARG A 158 5.70 10.13 13.82
C ARG A 158 5.78 8.89 14.72
N ARG A 159 4.80 7.99 14.68
CA ARG A 159 4.87 6.74 15.44
C ARG A 159 6.02 5.87 14.88
N PRO A 160 6.85 5.23 15.73
CA PRO A 160 7.93 4.38 15.24
C PRO A 160 7.45 3.26 14.30
N GLY A 161 8.27 2.92 13.31
CA GLY A 161 8.04 1.81 12.39
C GLY A 161 7.60 2.23 10.98
N PHE A 162 7.02 1.28 10.25
CA PHE A 162 6.49 1.53 8.91
C PHE A 162 5.16 2.30 8.96
N HIS A 163 5.09 3.31 8.09
CA HIS A 163 3.84 3.99 7.74
C HIS A 163 3.25 3.39 6.47
N GLN A 164 2.17 3.99 5.97
CA GLN A 164 1.54 3.55 4.73
C GLN A 164 2.59 3.35 3.62
N ILE A 165 2.34 2.37 2.75
CA ILE A 165 3.22 2.01 1.62
C ILE A 165 2.44 2.26 0.33
N GLY A 166 2.94 3.17 -0.48
CA GLY A 166 2.43 3.45 -1.82
C GLY A 166 3.03 2.49 -2.83
N TYR A 167 2.23 2.09 -3.80
CA TYR A 167 2.67 1.27 -4.93
C TYR A 167 1.70 1.47 -6.09
N GLU A 168 2.19 1.30 -7.31
CA GLU A 168 1.32 1.22 -8.48
C GLU A 168 0.37 0.02 -8.31
N PRO A 169 -0.97 0.21 -8.32
CA PRO A 169 -1.88 -0.92 -8.28
C PRO A 169 -1.58 -1.86 -9.45
N SER A 170 -1.41 -3.16 -9.16
CA SER A 170 -1.11 -4.20 -10.15
C SER A 170 -2.01 -4.05 -11.37
N ALA A 171 -1.44 -3.57 -12.47
CA ALA A 171 -2.20 -3.30 -13.65
C ALA A 171 -1.85 -4.33 -14.71
N VAL A 172 -2.90 -4.92 -15.28
CA VAL A 172 -2.85 -5.59 -16.59
C VAL A 172 -2.19 -4.66 -17.64
N VAL A 173 -2.16 -3.34 -17.39
CA VAL A 173 -1.43 -2.32 -18.14
C VAL A 173 -0.75 -1.33 -17.19
N VAL A 174 0.56 -1.43 -17.02
CA VAL A 174 1.36 -0.45 -16.23
C VAL A 174 1.40 0.89 -17.00
N PRO A 175 1.22 2.05 -16.32
CA PRO A 175 1.34 3.36 -16.98
C PRO A 175 2.75 3.60 -17.52
N ALA A 176 2.91 4.62 -18.36
CA ALA A 176 4.21 4.95 -18.97
C ALA A 176 5.24 5.48 -17.96
N ASP A 177 4.77 6.06 -16.86
CA ASP A 177 5.52 6.75 -15.81
C ASP A 177 5.21 6.22 -14.40
N PRO A 178 5.31 4.89 -14.19
CA PRO A 178 4.77 4.24 -13.01
C PRO A 178 5.42 4.70 -11.70
N VAL A 179 4.63 4.65 -10.63
CA VAL A 179 5.12 4.95 -9.29
C VAL A 179 5.82 3.70 -8.71
N PRO A 180 7.10 3.77 -8.31
CA PRO A 180 7.76 2.65 -7.64
C PRO A 180 7.06 2.34 -6.32
N THR A 181 7.28 1.15 -5.74
CA THR A 181 6.88 0.93 -4.34
C THR A 181 7.69 1.85 -3.43
N PHE A 182 7.02 2.61 -2.57
CA PHE A 182 7.63 3.65 -1.75
C PHE A 182 6.88 3.83 -0.43
N GLY A 183 7.51 4.51 0.52
CA GLY A 183 6.90 4.88 1.79
C GLY A 183 7.91 5.60 2.68
N TYR A 184 7.58 5.73 3.95
CA TYR A 184 8.54 6.19 4.96
C TYR A 184 8.50 5.33 6.23
N PHE A 185 9.62 5.33 6.93
CA PHE A 185 9.85 4.63 8.18
C PHE A 185 10.28 5.65 9.23
N VAL A 186 9.76 5.55 10.45
CA VAL A 186 10.20 6.40 11.57
C VAL A 186 11.08 5.59 12.51
N GLY A 187 12.36 5.96 12.59
CA GLY A 187 13.38 5.34 13.43
C GLY A 187 14.74 5.20 12.72
N PRO A 188 15.73 4.57 13.37
CA PRO A 188 17.13 4.57 12.93
C PRO A 188 17.42 3.54 11.81
N ALA A 189 16.51 3.39 10.85
CA ALA A 189 16.69 2.44 9.75
C ALA A 189 17.92 2.81 8.90
N ALA A 190 18.89 1.91 8.85
CA ALA A 190 20.05 1.98 7.95
C ALA A 190 19.85 1.11 6.70
N ARG A 191 18.95 0.13 6.77
CA ARG A 191 18.62 -0.77 5.65
C ARG A 191 17.16 -1.16 5.70
N ILE A 192 16.50 -1.13 4.54
CA ILE A 192 15.14 -1.65 4.37
C ILE A 192 15.17 -2.66 3.23
N VAL A 193 14.59 -3.84 3.46
CA VAL A 193 14.56 -4.94 2.49
C VAL A 193 13.13 -5.45 2.36
N GLY A 194 12.64 -5.45 1.14
CA GLY A 194 11.41 -6.11 0.74
C GLY A 194 11.69 -7.54 0.27
N SER A 195 10.66 -8.37 0.20
CA SER A 195 10.73 -9.73 -0.34
C SER A 195 9.74 -9.90 -1.49
N VAL A 196 10.17 -10.61 -2.53
CA VAL A 196 9.32 -11.11 -3.62
C VAL A 196 9.62 -12.58 -3.81
N GLY A 197 8.66 -13.43 -3.46
CA GLY A 197 8.88 -14.83 -3.15
C GLY A 197 9.98 -14.99 -2.10
N LYS A 198 11.05 -15.70 -2.47
CA LYS A 198 12.23 -15.91 -1.62
C LYS A 198 13.39 -14.94 -1.93
N ARG A 199 13.18 -13.98 -2.84
CA ARG A 199 14.24 -13.06 -3.27
C ARG A 199 14.18 -11.77 -2.45
N PRO A 200 15.25 -11.40 -1.73
CA PRO A 200 15.34 -10.10 -1.09
C PRO A 200 15.55 -9.00 -2.13
N VAL A 201 14.93 -7.84 -1.91
CA VAL A 201 15.09 -6.63 -2.71
C VAL A 201 15.40 -5.49 -1.76
N ALA A 202 16.55 -4.82 -1.94
CA ALA A 202 16.91 -3.68 -1.13
C ALA A 202 16.17 -2.42 -1.60
N ALA A 203 15.70 -1.60 -0.65
CA ALA A 203 15.22 -0.26 -0.92
C ALA A 203 16.39 0.72 -1.01
N GLN A 204 16.18 1.82 -1.73
CA GLN A 204 16.95 3.05 -1.59
C GLN A 204 16.35 3.86 -0.44
N LEU A 205 17.21 4.53 0.33
CA LEU A 205 16.85 5.26 1.54
C LEU A 205 17.36 6.69 1.45
N SER A 206 16.58 7.64 1.96
CA SER A 206 17.02 9.00 2.25
C SER A 206 16.38 9.48 3.54
N ARG A 207 17.15 10.20 4.36
CA ARG A 207 16.59 10.90 5.51
C ARG A 207 15.87 12.16 5.04
N TRP A 208 14.76 12.48 5.68
CA TRP A 208 14.06 13.73 5.44
C TRP A 208 14.82 14.89 6.09
N SER A 209 14.81 16.05 5.44
CA SER A 209 15.59 17.22 5.87
C SER A 209 15.07 17.87 7.16
N GLU A 210 13.77 17.77 7.44
CA GLU A 210 13.15 18.41 8.61
C GLU A 210 13.20 17.51 9.86
N ASP A 211 13.28 16.20 9.68
CA ASP A 211 13.35 15.23 10.77
C ASP A 211 14.16 14.01 10.32
N SER A 212 15.36 13.88 10.89
CA SER A 212 16.31 12.84 10.50
C SER A 212 15.87 11.43 10.93
N ASP A 213 14.89 11.30 11.83
CA ASP A 213 14.32 10.01 12.22
C ASP A 213 13.30 9.50 11.19
N VAL A 214 12.87 10.36 10.26
CA VAL A 214 12.01 9.99 9.15
C VAL A 214 12.85 9.60 7.94
N VAL A 215 12.78 8.33 7.57
CA VAL A 215 13.49 7.76 6.42
C VAL A 215 12.50 7.51 5.29
N ILE A 216 12.63 8.25 4.19
CA ILE A 216 11.95 7.95 2.93
C ILE A 216 12.63 6.73 2.31
N PHE A 217 11.85 5.76 1.87
CA PHE A 217 12.36 4.60 1.15
C PHE A 217 11.59 4.34 -0.14
N TRP A 218 12.28 3.78 -1.13
CA TRP A 218 11.67 3.32 -2.37
C TRP A 218 12.44 2.16 -2.99
N PHE A 219 11.75 1.31 -3.71
CA PHE A 219 12.36 0.21 -4.45
C PHE A 219 12.56 0.64 -5.90
N HIS A 220 13.81 0.65 -6.36
CA HIS A 220 14.10 1.04 -7.75
C HIS A 220 13.35 0.10 -8.71
N PRO A 221 12.66 0.63 -9.76
CA PRO A 221 11.94 -0.17 -10.75
C PRO A 221 12.73 -1.30 -11.44
N LYS A 222 14.07 -1.20 -11.46
CA LYS A 222 14.97 -2.24 -11.99
C LYS A 222 15.07 -3.46 -11.09
N SER A 223 14.87 -3.28 -9.78
CA SER A 223 14.98 -4.32 -8.75
C SER A 223 13.61 -4.90 -8.37
N LEU A 224 12.58 -4.04 -8.40
CA LEU A 224 11.17 -4.35 -8.19
C LEU A 224 10.33 -3.68 -9.28
N PRO A 225 9.88 -4.42 -10.30
CA PRO A 225 8.95 -3.92 -11.30
C PRO A 225 7.69 -3.28 -10.68
N PRO A 226 7.24 -2.12 -11.17
CA PRO A 226 5.99 -1.52 -10.72
C PRO A 226 4.79 -2.47 -10.87
N GLY A 227 3.84 -2.40 -9.93
CA GLY A 227 2.72 -3.32 -9.86
C GLY A 227 3.04 -4.66 -9.19
N GLN A 228 4.32 -5.03 -9.03
CA GLN A 228 4.71 -6.21 -8.28
C GLN A 228 4.57 -5.96 -6.78
N ARG A 229 3.78 -6.79 -6.11
CA ARG A 229 3.62 -6.72 -4.65
C ARG A 229 4.80 -7.36 -3.93
N LEU A 230 5.19 -6.73 -2.84
CA LEU A 230 6.10 -7.32 -1.84
C LEU A 230 5.30 -8.29 -0.95
N ASP A 231 5.94 -9.40 -0.59
CA ASP A 231 5.40 -10.37 0.39
C ASP A 231 5.67 -9.95 1.84
N GLY A 232 6.60 -9.02 2.03
CA GLY A 232 6.96 -8.47 3.33
C GLY A 232 8.07 -7.44 3.19
N ILE A 233 8.18 -6.56 4.19
CA ILE A 233 9.20 -5.52 4.28
C ILE A 233 9.72 -5.49 5.71
N LEU A 234 11.04 -5.34 5.85
CA LEU A 234 11.74 -5.32 7.13
C LEU A 234 12.75 -4.18 7.14
N ALA A 235 13.01 -3.63 8.33
CA ALA A 235 13.99 -2.58 8.57
C ALA A 235 15.06 -3.08 9.54
N TRP A 236 16.29 -2.63 9.35
CA TRP A 236 17.43 -2.89 10.22
C TRP A 236 18.15 -1.59 10.53
N ASP A 237 18.68 -1.48 11.75
CA ASP A 237 19.58 -0.40 12.13
C ASP A 237 21.02 -0.63 11.63
N ALA A 238 21.91 0.31 11.94
CA ALA A 238 23.32 0.24 11.54
C ALA A 238 24.12 -0.88 12.25
N GLN A 239 23.52 -1.54 13.24
CA GLN A 239 24.08 -2.68 13.97
C GLN A 239 23.48 -4.01 13.51
N ASP A 240 22.76 -4.01 12.38
CA ASP A 240 22.03 -5.16 11.83
C ASP A 240 20.97 -5.75 12.77
N ARG A 241 20.48 -4.97 13.74
CA ARG A 241 19.32 -5.35 14.54
C ARG A 241 18.05 -5.02 13.77
N GLN A 242 17.14 -5.98 13.72
CA GLN A 242 15.83 -5.75 13.14
C GLN A 242 15.02 -4.79 14.03
N LEU A 243 14.38 -3.81 13.40
CA LEU A 243 13.53 -2.80 14.03
C LEU A 243 12.05 -3.20 13.99
#